data_AF-A0A6I1ZGY0-F1
#
_entry.id   AF-A0A6I1ZGY0-F1
#
_cell.length_a   1.000
_cell.length_b   1.000
_cell.length_c   1.000
_cell.angle_alpha   90.00
_cell.angle_beta   90.00
_cell.angle_gamma   90.00
#
_symmetry.space_group_name_H-M   'P 1'
#
loop_
_entity.id
_entity.type
_entity.pdbx_description
1 polymer ?
#
loop_
_entity_poly.entity_id
_entity_poly.type
_entity_poly.pdbx_seq_one_letter_code
_entity_poly.pdbx_strand_id
1 'polypeptide(L)' 'MLRPEPSRLPLLRELEANLTERIAEARQQVWLSEVAGLQETLAALRAKTEHAEHLAAAGVTDSPEQLT' A
#
# COMPACT_ATOMS: atom_id res chain seq x y z
N MET A 1 -5.31 6.05 14.95
CA MET A 1 -5.35 5.81 13.49
C MET A 1 -4.15 6.49 12.87
N LEU A 2 -3.41 5.80 11.99
CA LEU A 2 -2.34 6.42 11.20
C LEU A 2 -2.95 7.52 10.33
N ARG A 3 -2.34 8.71 10.30
CA ARG A 3 -2.80 9.78 9.42
C ARG A 3 -2.67 9.29 7.98
N PRO A 4 -3.74 9.30 7.18
CA PRO A 4 -3.64 9.01 5.77
C PRO A 4 -3.05 10.27 5.11
N GLU A 5 -2.02 10.05 4.32
CA GLU A 5 -1.20 11.10 3.73
C GLU A 5 -1.43 11.08 2.21
N PRO A 6 -2.37 11.89 1.69
CA PRO A 6 -2.61 12.04 0.24
C PRO A 6 -1.31 12.23 -0.58
N SER A 7 -0.34 12.95 -0.02
CA SER A 7 0.99 13.15 -0.59
C SER A 7 1.76 11.85 -0.87
N ARG A 8 1.45 10.77 -0.15
CA ARG A 8 2.07 9.45 -0.30
C ARG A 8 1.41 8.54 -1.33
N LEU A 9 0.34 8.97 -1.99
CA LEU A 9 -0.34 8.16 -3.02
C LEU A 9 0.61 7.54 -4.06
N PRO A 10 1.63 8.25 -4.60
CA PRO A 10 2.60 7.63 -5.51
C PRO A 10 3.34 6.44 -4.89
N LEU A 11 3.83 6.60 -3.66
CA LEU A 11 4.53 5.54 -2.92
C LEU A 11 3.60 4.36 -2.60
N LEU A 12 2.35 4.62 -2.19
CA LEU A 12 1.39 3.56 -1.89
C LEU A 12 1.13 2.69 -3.14
N ARG A 13 0.97 3.31 -4.31
CA ARG A 13 0.80 2.60 -5.60
C ARG A 13 2.04 1.80 -5.99
N GLU A 14 3.22 2.35 -5.76
CA GLU A 14 4.48 1.63 -5.97
C GLU A 14 4.55 0.37 -5.08
N LEU A 15 4.23 0.50 -3.79
CA LEU A 15 4.22 -0.61 -2.85
C LEU A 15 3.18 -1.68 -3.21
N GLU A 16 2.01 -1.30 -3.75
CA GLU A 16 1.00 -2.26 -4.23
C GLU A 16 1.50 -3.09 -5.42
N ALA A 17 2.18 -2.44 -6.37
CA ALA A 17 2.78 -3.14 -7.51
C ALA A 17 3.85 -4.13 -7.04
N ASN A 18 4.78 -3.67 -6.18
CA ASN A 18 5.83 -4.49 -5.60
C ASN A 18 5.28 -5.70 -4.81
N LEU A 19 4.24 -5.50 -4.00
CA LEU A 19 3.60 -6.59 -3.26
C LEU A 19 2.93 -7.60 -4.19
N THR A 20 2.31 -7.14 -5.27
CA THR A 20 1.68 -8.02 -6.27
C THR A 20 2.74 -8.91 -6.94
N GLU A 21 3.88 -8.34 -7.31
CA GLU A 21 5.03 -9.09 -7.86
C GLU A 21 5.57 -10.09 -6.84
N ARG A 22 5.76 -9.67 -5.58
CA ARG A 22 6.26 -10.56 -4.52
C ARG A 22 5.32 -11.72 -4.22
N ILE A 23 4.01 -11.51 -4.27
CA ILE A 23 3.02 -12.59 -4.13
C ILE A 23 3.15 -13.58 -5.29
N ALA A 24 3.33 -13.09 -6.52
CA ALA A 24 3.49 -13.95 -7.68
C ALA A 24 4.76 -14.82 -7.55
N GLU A 25 5.88 -14.22 -7.13
CA GLU A 25 7.12 -14.94 -6.85
C GLU A 25 6.95 -15.97 -5.72
N ALA A 26 6.36 -15.58 -4.58
CA ALA A 26 6.14 -16.49 -3.45
C ALA A 26 5.27 -17.70 -3.83
N ARG A 27 4.28 -17.52 -4.72
CA ARG A 27 3.49 -18.62 -5.29
C ARG A 27 4.33 -19.54 -6.17
N GLN A 28 5.20 -18.99 -7.01
CA GLN A 28 6.10 -19.77 -7.86
C GLN A 28 7.09 -20.59 -7.04
N GLN A 29 7.57 -20.05 -5.91
CA GLN A 29 8.50 -20.71 -5.00
C GLN A 29 7.83 -21.61 -3.95
N VAL A 30 6.49 -21.71 -3.97
CA VAL A 30 5.69 -22.52 -3.02
C VAL A 30 5.88 -22.09 -1.55
N TRP A 31 6.10 -20.79 -1.32
CA TRP A 31 6.19 -20.20 0.02
C TRP A 31 4.79 -19.86 0.56
N LEU A 32 3.99 -20.89 0.84
CA LEU A 32 2.57 -20.72 1.12
C LEU A 32 2.27 -19.87 2.38
N SER A 33 3.12 -19.93 3.40
CA SER A 33 3.00 -19.06 4.59
C SER A 33 3.24 -17.59 4.27
N GLU A 34 4.21 -17.30 3.40
CA GLU A 34 4.53 -15.93 2.98
C GLU A 34 3.42 -15.35 2.11
N VAL A 35 2.83 -16.16 1.22
CA VAL A 35 1.71 -15.73 0.36
C VAL A 35 0.56 -15.17 1.20
N ALA A 36 0.18 -15.86 2.29
CA ALA A 36 -0.92 -15.40 3.14
C ALA A 36 -0.61 -14.03 3.79
N GLY A 37 0.57 -13.88 4.40
CA GLY A 37 0.97 -12.62 5.03
C GLY A 37 1.12 -11.46 4.03
N LEU A 38 1.63 -11.74 2.82
CA LEU A 38 1.74 -10.74 1.75
C LEU A 38 0.36 -10.32 1.23
N GLN A 39 -0.60 -11.24 1.14
CA GLN A 39 -1.98 -10.92 0.75
C GLN A 39 -2.69 -10.06 1.80
N GLU A 40 -2.52 -10.34 3.09
CA GLU A 40 -3.05 -9.50 4.17
C GLU A 40 -2.44 -8.10 4.14
N THR A 41 -1.12 -8.02 3.93
CA THR A 41 -0.41 -6.74 3.79
C THR A 41 -0.92 -5.95 2.58
N LEU A 42 -1.13 -6.61 1.43
CA LEU A 42 -1.69 -5.97 0.23
C LEU A 42 -3.12 -5.46 0.46
N ALA A 43 -3.96 -6.22 1.17
CA ALA A 43 -5.32 -5.80 1.50
C ALA A 43 -5.32 -4.55 2.39
N ALA A 44 -4.46 -4.52 3.42
CA ALA A 44 -4.31 -3.36 4.29
C ALA A 44 -3.76 -2.13 3.54
N LEU A 45 -2.80 -2.34 2.63
CA LEU A 45 -2.24 -1.27 1.81
C LEU A 45 -3.28 -0.66 0.88
N ARG A 46 -4.07 -1.50 0.19
CA ARG A 46 -5.18 -1.04 -0.67
C ARG A 46 -6.21 -0.21 0.09
N ALA A 47 -6.61 -0.67 1.28
CA ALA A 47 -7.53 0.10 2.12
C ALA A 47 -6.95 1.48 2.51
N LYS A 48 -5.62 1.56 2.73
CA LYS A 48 -4.93 2.84 2.98
C LYS A 48 -4.90 3.72 1.73
N THR A 49 -4.65 3.13 0.56
CA THR A 49 -4.65 3.83 -0.73
C THR A 49 -6.03 4.42 -1.03
N GLU A 50 -7.09 3.61 -0.97
CA GLU A 50 -8.48 4.05 -1.20
C GLU A 50 -8.84 5.22 -0.28
N HIS A 51 -8.46 5.13 1.00
CA HIS A 51 -8.72 6.20 1.94
C HIS A 51 -7.94 7.49 1.62
N ALA A 52 -6.68 7.39 1.20
CA ALA A 52 -5.89 8.52 0.75
C ALA A 52 -6.44 9.14 -0.55
N GLU A 53 -6.94 8.32 -1.48
CA GLU A 53 -7.59 8.77 -2.72
C GLU A 53 -8.89 9.54 -2.41
N HIS A 54 -9.70 9.06 -1.48
CA HIS A 54 -10.91 9.77 -1.03
C HIS A 54 -10.58 11.14 -0.44
N LEU A 55 -9.51 11.25 0.36
CA LEU A 55 -9.08 12.53 0.94
C LEU A 55 -8.54 13.49 -0.13
N ALA A 56 -7.73 12.99 -1.06
CA ALA A 56 -7.23 13.78 -2.18
C ALA A 56 -8.39 14.32 -3.03
N ALA A 57 -9.39 13.48 -3.32
CA ALA A 57 -10.60 13.88 -4.05
C ALA A 57 -11.44 14.92 -3.29
N ALA A 58 -11.41 14.90 -1.96
CA ALA A 58 -12.04 15.90 -1.09
C ALA A 58 -11.22 17.20 -0.94
N GLY A 59 -10.07 17.32 -1.61
CA GLY A 59 -9.19 18.48 -1.52
C GLY A 59 -8.39 18.57 -0.21
N VAL A 60 -8.35 17.49 0.57
CA VAL A 60 -7.52 17.42 1.78
C VAL A 60 -6.07 17.23 1.34
N THR A 61 -5.21 18.18 1.73
CA THR A 61 -3.78 18.13 1.47
C THR A 61 -3.00 17.97 2.76
N ASP A 62 -1.92 17.22 2.71
CA ASP A 62 -0.91 17.08 3.75
C ASP A 62 0.46 17.53 3.22
N SER A 63 1.31 18.04 4.11
CA SER A 63 2.72 18.24 3.79
C SER A 63 3.43 16.89 3.90
N PRO A 64 4.20 16.46 2.90
CA PRO A 64 4.96 15.22 3.01
C PRO A 64 6.01 15.38 4.13
N GLU A 65 5.84 14.67 5.24
CA GLU A 65 6.95 14.51 6.18
C GLU A 65 8.04 13.69 5.48
N GLN A 66 9.23 14.28 5.34
CA GLN A 66 10.41 13.57 4.89
C GLN A 66 10.71 12.45 5.89
N LEU A 67 10.56 11.20 5.46
CA LEU A 67 11.08 10.06 6.19
C LEU A 67 12.61 10.10 6.04
N THR A 68 13.29 10.65 7.04
CA THR A 68 14.76 10.59 7.20
C THR A 68 15.21 9.19 7.61
#